data_AF-A0AAU9KYV4-F1
#
_entry.id   AF-A0AAU9KYV4-F1
#
_cell.length_a   1.000
_cell.length_b   1.000
_cell.length_c   1.000
_cell.angle_alpha   90.00
_cell.angle_beta   90.00
_cell.angle_gamma   90.00
#
_symmetry.space_group_name_H-M   'P 1'
#
loop_
_entity.id
_entity.type
_entity.pdbx_description
1 polymer ?
#
loop_
_entity_poly.entity_id
_entity_poly.type
_entity_poly.pdbx_seq_one_letter_code
_entity_poly.pdbx_strand_id
1 'polypeptide(L)'
;MRSIRRHLDHPPRCLTVFFPSSLSPSSLSYIKDQCTISCSFSRHNRSLTSLTPKKHSPELPTLHGKNLLNLVSRARDSHPLDWSEGVGNAEETDPLDLKDPHYDLTSAKLSKLFSRFHPNPHGMVSYDGFKQGLEAMGIACDDKKEFQTFIEQVDNDKSGGITYDEFLYAIQEIKLAQLFSPEFVKALTFEYARVYGHAAPVAQLGSIEYSPDRIRSAYPIKMVERFMYSKRPNWASVRWINVEGIDPLMMRRLAVRYRLHPLAVEDTLDADLERPKYEHYDEHSSLILQTVHARDLKKALKYQSMYRASLYVRDNGVSPFESMSTSELERRLDDLGIGRIMALPEQLSLYIMENVVISVQEAPSTLWPTLKQRLEMSYSKVRQSGTAFLVYSIVDVCVDELSPIAHTYGAKVAMLSCLLRHDPLNFDVDRLAKCSKEIKGLKLLCKPLREMTTQLMESSDFEGETLRYFRDVQDHVTVIDETCDRLLDRCRSLVDDFHNARHAQQSEVSYTLTLVATVFLPAQFLTGLYGMNFVNMPELQYEHGYMIWWGVVSTIATGTLTYFKFYKKWL
;
A
#
# COMPACT_ATOMS: atom_id res chain seq x y z
N MET A 1 26.40 -39.07 -8.08
CA MET A 1 26.97 -39.76 -9.27
C MET A 1 25.95 -39.70 -10.40
N ARG A 2 26.33 -39.04 -11.52
CA ARG A 2 25.95 -39.20 -12.95
C ARG A 2 24.50 -39.62 -13.30
N SER A 3 23.72 -38.74 -13.96
CA SER A 3 23.58 -38.57 -15.43
C SER A 3 22.65 -39.64 -16.04
N ILE A 4 21.58 -39.30 -16.78
CA ILE A 4 21.63 -39.04 -18.23
C ILE A 4 20.36 -38.32 -18.73
N ARG A 5 20.58 -37.33 -19.62
CA ARG A 5 19.63 -36.63 -20.51
C ARG A 5 19.01 -37.56 -21.57
N ARG A 6 17.82 -37.21 -22.09
CA ARG A 6 17.59 -37.08 -23.55
C ARG A 6 16.36 -36.22 -23.88
N HIS A 7 16.57 -35.33 -24.85
CA HIS A 7 15.63 -34.46 -25.57
C HIS A 7 14.64 -35.25 -26.43
N LEU A 8 13.48 -34.63 -26.75
CA LEU A 8 13.03 -34.36 -28.13
C LEU A 8 11.79 -33.44 -28.18
N ASP A 9 11.81 -32.56 -29.18
CA ASP A 9 10.88 -31.47 -29.52
C ASP A 9 9.55 -31.92 -30.15
N HIS A 10 8.48 -31.10 -29.98
CA HIS A 10 7.55 -30.58 -31.02
C HIS A 10 6.12 -30.19 -30.48
N PRO A 11 5.39 -29.27 -31.17
CA PRO A 11 4.57 -28.19 -30.60
C PRO A 11 3.05 -28.48 -30.49
N PRO A 12 2.23 -27.58 -29.87
CA PRO A 12 0.81 -27.84 -29.65
C PRO A 12 -0.04 -27.66 -30.92
N ARG A 13 -1.03 -28.56 -31.06
CA ARG A 13 -2.02 -28.63 -32.13
C ARG A 13 -3.01 -27.47 -32.06
N CYS A 14 -3.15 -26.72 -33.16
CA CYS A 14 -4.31 -25.88 -33.45
C CYS A 14 -5.54 -26.77 -33.70
N LEU A 15 -6.61 -26.53 -32.93
CA LEU A 15 -7.95 -27.04 -33.23
C LEU A 15 -8.69 -26.01 -34.09
N THR A 16 -8.92 -26.39 -35.33
CA THR A 16 -9.77 -25.76 -36.33
C THR A 16 -11.23 -25.86 -35.89
N VAL A 17 -11.93 -24.72 -35.74
CA VAL A 17 -13.40 -24.69 -35.66
C VAL A 17 -13.93 -23.94 -36.87
N PHE A 18 -14.77 -24.65 -37.61
CA PHE A 18 -15.51 -24.22 -38.79
C PHE A 18 -16.48 -23.07 -38.44
N PHE A 19 -16.48 -22.00 -39.25
CA PHE A 19 -17.60 -21.07 -39.38
C PHE A 19 -18.27 -21.28 -40.75
N PRO A 20 -19.61 -21.39 -40.83
CA PRO A 20 -20.30 -21.35 -42.09
C PRO A 20 -20.48 -19.90 -42.56
N SER A 21 -20.11 -19.68 -43.81
CA SER A 21 -20.28 -18.49 -44.62
C SER A 21 -21.72 -18.34 -45.13
N SER A 22 -22.33 -17.16 -44.93
CA SER A 22 -23.28 -16.59 -45.89
C SER A 22 -23.27 -15.05 -45.81
N LEU A 23 -23.24 -14.43 -46.99
CA LEU A 23 -23.11 -12.99 -47.31
C LEU A 23 -24.40 -12.21 -46.93
N SER A 24 -24.45 -10.88 -46.78
CA SER A 24 -23.94 -9.80 -47.64
C SER A 24 -24.08 -8.41 -46.96
N PRO A 25 -23.48 -7.32 -47.51
CA PRO A 25 -23.19 -6.06 -46.80
C PRO A 25 -24.09 -4.89 -47.19
N SER A 26 -24.36 -3.96 -46.26
CA SER A 26 -24.86 -2.62 -46.59
C SER A 26 -24.54 -1.60 -45.49
N SER A 27 -23.91 -0.48 -45.92
CA SER A 27 -23.85 0.86 -45.28
C SER A 27 -23.24 0.92 -43.86
N LEU A 28 -21.95 1.21 -43.65
CA LEU A 28 -21.21 2.48 -43.87
C LEU A 28 -21.82 3.69 -43.12
N SER A 29 -20.98 4.25 -42.23
CA SER A 29 -21.09 5.51 -41.48
C SER A 29 -22.23 5.63 -40.47
N TYR A 30 -21.91 5.54 -39.17
CA TYR A 30 -22.22 6.57 -38.17
C TYR A 30 -21.50 6.23 -36.85
N ILE A 31 -20.96 7.26 -36.19
CA ILE A 31 -20.35 7.27 -34.84
C ILE A 31 -18.86 6.85 -34.79
N LYS A 32 -18.01 7.77 -35.25
CA LYS A 32 -16.70 8.06 -34.63
C LYS A 32 -16.99 8.96 -33.43
N ASP A 33 -16.63 8.51 -32.23
CA ASP A 33 -16.08 9.29 -31.11
C ASP A 33 -16.34 8.54 -29.80
N GLN A 34 -15.33 7.80 -29.33
CA GLN A 34 -14.87 7.84 -27.94
C GLN A 34 -13.61 6.97 -27.76
N CYS A 35 -12.59 7.59 -27.18
CA CYS A 35 -11.25 7.09 -26.94
C CYS A 35 -11.21 5.75 -26.22
N THR A 36 -10.53 4.79 -26.83
CA THR A 36 -10.00 3.59 -26.19
C THR A 36 -8.50 3.79 -26.02
N ILE A 37 -8.02 3.98 -24.79
CA ILE A 37 -6.60 3.80 -24.46
C ILE A 37 -6.47 2.39 -23.89
N SER A 38 -6.00 1.48 -24.74
CA SER A 38 -5.58 0.13 -24.38
C SER A 38 -4.19 0.17 -23.74
N CYS A 39 -4.09 -0.18 -22.45
CA CYS A 39 -2.80 -0.50 -21.83
C CYS A 39 -2.32 -1.88 -22.28
N SER A 40 -1.38 -1.89 -23.22
CA SER A 40 -0.59 -3.05 -23.61
C SER A 40 0.53 -3.27 -22.59
N PHE A 41 0.46 -4.38 -21.86
CA PHE A 41 1.55 -4.92 -21.04
C PHE A 41 2.66 -5.44 -21.98
N SER A 42 3.77 -4.70 -22.08
CA SER A 42 5.00 -5.17 -22.73
C SER A 42 6.01 -5.58 -21.65
N ARG A 43 6.23 -6.89 -21.49
CA ARG A 43 7.41 -7.43 -20.82
C ARG A 43 8.62 -7.13 -21.72
N HIS A 44 9.56 -6.33 -21.24
CA HIS A 44 10.86 -6.20 -21.86
C HIS A 44 11.93 -6.83 -20.98
N ASN A 45 12.24 -8.06 -21.35
CA ASN A 45 13.49 -8.75 -21.06
C ASN A 45 14.56 -8.06 -21.94
N ARG A 46 15.58 -7.40 -21.37
CA ARG A 46 16.72 -6.89 -22.14
C ARG A 46 18.02 -7.49 -21.64
N SER A 47 18.53 -8.38 -22.48
CA SER A 47 19.88 -8.91 -22.51
C SER A 47 20.91 -7.81 -22.76
N LEU A 48 21.99 -7.82 -21.98
CA LEU A 48 23.22 -7.09 -22.25
C LEU A 48 23.77 -7.48 -23.63
N THR A 49 23.87 -6.50 -24.52
CA THR A 49 24.69 -6.60 -25.73
C THR A 49 25.62 -5.40 -25.79
N SER A 50 26.91 -5.71 -25.83
CA SER A 50 28.02 -4.78 -25.96
C SER A 50 28.04 -4.16 -27.36
N LEU A 51 27.89 -2.84 -27.46
CA LEU A 51 28.29 -2.07 -28.63
C LEU A 51 28.84 -0.72 -28.14
N THR A 52 30.16 -0.58 -28.21
CA THR A 52 30.83 0.72 -28.13
C THR A 52 30.57 1.51 -29.41
N PRO A 53 30.30 2.82 -29.29
CA PRO A 53 30.95 3.76 -30.19
C PRO A 53 31.63 4.91 -29.45
N LYS A 54 32.68 5.40 -30.09
CA LYS A 54 33.70 6.34 -29.60
C LYS A 54 33.13 7.71 -29.19
N LYS A 55 33.53 8.11 -27.98
CA LYS A 55 34.15 9.40 -27.60
C LYS A 55 33.76 10.63 -28.44
N HIS A 56 32.78 11.38 -27.95
CA HIS A 56 32.89 12.82 -27.74
C HIS A 56 32.10 13.16 -26.48
N SER A 57 32.83 13.29 -25.38
CA SER A 57 32.33 13.67 -24.06
C SER A 57 32.01 15.17 -24.05
N PRO A 58 30.77 15.60 -23.76
CA PRO A 58 30.57 16.85 -23.05
C PRO A 58 31.02 16.58 -21.61
N GLU A 59 32.03 17.32 -21.13
CA GLU A 59 32.50 17.28 -19.76
C GLU A 59 31.32 17.44 -18.79
N LEU A 60 31.12 16.45 -17.93
CA LEU A 60 30.19 16.50 -16.80
C LEU A 60 30.73 17.50 -15.75
N PRO A 61 29.88 18.23 -15.03
CA PRO A 61 30.33 19.17 -14.02
C PRO A 61 30.96 18.40 -12.85
N THR A 62 32.28 18.53 -12.70
CA THR A 62 33.07 17.98 -11.59
C THR A 62 32.79 18.74 -10.28
N LEU A 63 32.83 18.00 -9.16
CA LEU A 63 32.70 18.52 -7.78
C LEU A 63 33.80 19.55 -7.47
N HIS A 64 33.54 20.83 -7.75
CA HIS A 64 34.43 21.92 -7.38
C HIS A 64 33.63 23.05 -6.71
N GLY A 65 33.68 23.08 -5.37
CA GLY A 65 33.31 24.21 -4.54
C GLY A 65 34.34 24.38 -3.43
N LYS A 66 35.05 25.51 -3.41
CA LYS A 66 35.98 25.88 -2.33
C LYS A 66 35.24 26.11 -1.01
N ASN A 67 35.93 25.78 0.09
CA ASN A 67 35.62 26.01 1.50
C ASN A 67 34.28 25.45 2.02
N LEU A 68 34.22 24.13 2.23
CA LEU A 68 33.26 23.51 3.16
C LEU A 68 33.35 24.13 4.57
N LEU A 69 34.54 24.54 4.99
CA LEU A 69 34.74 25.30 6.24
C LEU A 69 34.10 26.70 6.21
N ASN A 70 33.94 27.33 5.04
CA ASN A 70 33.09 28.51 4.88
C ASN A 70 31.62 28.16 4.95
N LEU A 71 31.17 27.03 4.41
CA LEU A 71 29.76 26.62 4.55
C LEU A 71 29.40 26.36 6.02
N VAL A 72 30.34 25.84 6.81
CA VAL A 72 30.17 25.64 8.27
C VAL A 72 30.34 26.95 9.07
N SER A 73 31.13 27.93 8.59
CA SER A 73 31.35 29.22 9.28
C SER A 73 30.57 30.43 8.71
N ARG A 74 30.00 30.33 7.52
CA ARG A 74 29.29 31.36 6.74
C ARG A 74 28.08 30.77 6.02
N ALA A 75 26.92 30.88 6.67
CA ALA A 75 25.71 31.25 5.96
C ALA A 75 25.83 32.72 5.51
N ARG A 76 26.55 33.02 4.39
CA ARG A 76 26.40 34.24 3.52
C ARG A 76 27.46 34.39 2.40
N ASP A 77 26.93 34.63 1.19
CA ASP A 77 27.35 35.41 0.00
C ASP A 77 28.63 35.08 -0.85
N SER A 78 28.36 34.39 -1.98
CA SER A 78 28.71 34.58 -3.43
C SER A 78 30.12 34.85 -4.02
N HIS A 79 30.47 34.00 -5.03
CA HIS A 79 31.24 34.21 -6.30
C HIS A 79 32.80 34.17 -6.33
N PRO A 80 33.48 33.93 -7.49
CA PRO A 80 33.71 32.62 -8.17
C PRO A 80 35.20 32.35 -8.58
N LEU A 81 35.49 31.15 -9.15
CA LEU A 81 36.60 30.76 -10.07
C LEU A 81 37.63 29.67 -9.64
N ASP A 82 37.61 28.60 -10.46
CA ASP A 82 38.53 27.55 -10.95
C ASP A 82 39.75 27.04 -10.14
N TRP A 83 39.93 25.70 -10.08
CA TRP A 83 40.78 24.87 -10.98
C TRP A 83 40.83 23.37 -10.58
N SER A 84 41.00 22.51 -11.61
CA SER A 84 41.69 21.19 -11.80
C SER A 84 41.69 20.00 -10.81
N GLU A 85 41.58 18.82 -11.44
CA GLU A 85 41.52 17.43 -10.96
C GLU A 85 42.80 16.84 -10.31
N GLY A 86 42.58 15.88 -9.41
CA GLY A 86 43.52 14.85 -8.91
C GLY A 86 43.18 14.47 -7.45
N VAL A 87 43.04 13.21 -7.02
CA VAL A 87 43.56 11.91 -7.49
C VAL A 87 42.68 10.79 -6.94
N GLY A 88 42.43 9.75 -7.77
CA GLY A 88 42.28 8.36 -7.29
C GLY A 88 40.91 7.72 -7.46
N ASN A 89 40.73 7.02 -8.59
CA ASN A 89 39.67 6.06 -8.95
C ASN A 89 38.48 5.96 -7.99
N ALA A 90 37.52 6.87 -8.16
CA ALA A 90 36.14 6.58 -7.85
C ALA A 90 35.71 5.42 -8.77
N GLU A 91 35.31 4.28 -8.18
CA GLU A 91 34.32 3.44 -8.85
C GLU A 91 33.17 4.38 -9.27
N GLU A 92 32.69 4.28 -10.51
CA GLU A 92 31.55 5.06 -10.99
C GLU A 92 30.31 4.72 -10.13
N THR A 93 30.21 5.34 -8.96
CA THR A 93 29.06 5.23 -8.07
C THR A 93 28.05 6.26 -8.51
N ASP A 94 26.82 5.82 -8.75
CA ASP A 94 25.69 6.67 -9.09
C ASP A 94 25.50 7.73 -7.99
N PRO A 95 25.58 9.04 -8.28
CA PRO A 95 25.37 10.12 -7.30
C PRO A 95 23.97 10.08 -6.63
N LEU A 96 23.05 9.34 -7.23
CA LEU A 96 21.69 9.10 -6.75
C LEU A 96 21.61 7.92 -5.78
N ASP A 97 22.60 7.03 -5.76
CA ASP A 97 22.63 5.88 -4.85
C ASP A 97 22.78 6.38 -3.41
N LEU A 98 21.76 6.14 -2.59
CA LEU A 98 21.85 6.42 -1.15
C LEU A 98 22.83 5.50 -0.43
N LYS A 99 23.33 4.45 -1.09
CA LYS A 99 24.48 3.66 -0.64
C LYS A 99 25.79 4.38 -0.81
N ASP A 100 25.80 5.61 -1.33
CA ASP A 100 26.99 6.44 -1.36
C ASP A 100 27.64 6.40 0.03
N PRO A 101 28.82 5.76 0.14
CA PRO A 101 29.53 5.62 1.39
C PRO A 101 29.74 6.96 2.09
N HIS A 102 29.65 8.06 1.34
CA HIS A 102 29.77 9.43 1.81
C HIS A 102 28.67 9.87 2.78
N TYR A 103 27.43 9.37 2.71
CA TYR A 103 26.35 9.82 3.62
C TYR A 103 26.08 8.89 4.80
N ASP A 104 26.73 7.73 4.80
CA ASP A 104 26.67 6.77 5.89
C ASP A 104 27.48 7.27 7.10
N LEU A 105 26.75 7.53 8.19
CA LEU A 105 27.27 8.00 9.48
C LEU A 105 27.04 6.97 10.60
N THR A 106 27.03 5.68 10.24
CA THR A 106 26.96 4.60 11.22
C THR A 106 28.17 4.58 12.17
N SER A 107 27.96 4.16 13.40
CA SER A 107 28.98 4.12 14.46
C SER A 107 30.20 3.29 14.07
N ALA A 108 29.99 2.16 13.37
CA ALA A 108 31.07 1.32 12.87
C ALA A 108 31.95 2.02 11.81
N LYS A 109 31.35 2.83 10.93
CA LYS A 109 32.08 3.55 9.90
C LYS A 109 32.77 4.78 10.45
N LEU A 110 32.12 5.51 11.36
CA LEU A 110 32.69 6.67 12.02
C LEU A 110 33.87 6.30 12.91
N SER A 111 33.81 5.20 13.65
CA SER A 111 34.96 4.69 14.42
C SER A 111 36.12 4.28 13.52
N LYS A 112 35.85 3.61 12.39
CA LYS A 112 36.88 3.29 11.39
C LYS A 112 37.48 4.56 10.77
N LEU A 113 36.67 5.56 10.45
CA LEU A 113 37.16 6.85 9.96
C LEU A 113 38.02 7.52 11.03
N PHE A 114 37.55 7.65 12.26
CA PHE A 114 38.28 8.25 13.37
C PHE A 114 39.67 7.61 13.59
N SER A 115 39.77 6.28 13.48
CA SER A 115 41.07 5.59 13.59
C SER A 115 42.10 6.01 12.52
N ARG A 116 41.65 6.44 11.33
CA ARG A 116 42.52 6.93 10.25
C ARG A 116 43.07 8.33 10.52
N PHE A 117 42.47 9.07 11.44
CA PHE A 117 42.93 10.38 11.87
C PHE A 117 44.05 10.30 12.93
N HIS A 118 44.53 9.09 13.23
CA HIS A 118 45.63 8.80 14.15
C HIS A 118 45.43 9.44 15.54
N PRO A 119 44.40 9.03 16.30
CA PRO A 119 44.19 9.52 17.65
C PRO A 119 45.40 9.18 18.55
N ASN A 120 45.70 10.09 19.47
CA ASN A 120 46.78 9.94 20.46
C ASN A 120 46.43 8.84 21.49
N PRO A 121 47.36 8.47 22.41
CA PRO A 121 47.11 7.46 23.43
C PRO A 121 45.94 7.77 24.38
N HIS A 122 45.48 9.01 24.42
CA HIS A 122 44.31 9.47 25.18
C HIS A 122 43.01 9.41 24.37
N GLY A 123 43.04 8.90 23.13
CA GLY A 123 41.87 8.78 22.26
C GLY A 123 41.45 10.10 21.59
N MET A 124 42.32 11.11 21.55
CA MET A 124 42.04 12.42 20.95
C MET A 124 42.85 12.65 19.68
N VAL A 125 42.25 13.30 18.68
CA VAL A 125 42.93 13.69 17.44
C VAL A 125 43.50 15.09 17.59
N SER A 126 44.79 15.30 17.26
CA SER A 126 45.39 16.65 17.25
C SER A 126 44.77 17.53 16.15
N TYR A 127 44.74 18.85 16.32
CA TYR A 127 44.17 19.74 15.29
C TYR A 127 44.85 19.59 13.92
N ASP A 128 46.17 19.39 13.89
CA ASP A 128 46.91 19.15 12.66
C ASP A 128 46.56 17.79 12.03
N GLY A 129 46.39 16.75 12.86
CA GLY A 129 45.92 15.43 12.39
C GLY A 129 44.48 15.49 11.85
N PHE A 130 43.64 16.31 12.46
CA PHE A 130 42.29 16.58 11.97
C PHE A 130 42.29 17.32 10.64
N LYS A 131 43.13 18.35 10.50
CA LYS A 131 43.31 19.07 9.24
C LYS A 131 43.74 18.13 8.12
N GLN A 132 44.78 17.32 8.34
CA GLN A 132 45.29 16.37 7.36
C GLN A 132 44.25 15.33 6.96
N GLY A 133 43.45 14.85 7.92
CA GLY A 133 42.40 13.89 7.63
C GLY A 133 41.23 14.50 6.85
N LEU A 134 40.87 15.77 7.10
CA LEU A 134 39.89 16.49 6.27
C LEU A 134 40.42 16.72 4.83
N GLU A 135 41.68 17.10 4.68
CA GLU A 135 42.34 17.26 3.38
C GLU A 135 42.39 15.91 2.61
N ALA A 136 42.66 14.80 3.30
CA ALA A 136 42.61 13.46 2.74
C ALA A 136 41.19 13.00 2.33
N MET A 137 40.16 13.61 2.92
CA MET A 137 38.75 13.45 2.51
C MET A 137 38.35 14.39 1.37
N GLY A 138 39.29 15.17 0.83
CA GLY A 138 39.05 16.12 -0.26
C GLY A 138 38.46 17.45 0.20
N ILE A 139 38.52 17.77 1.50
CA ILE A 139 38.02 19.03 2.07
C ILE A 139 39.20 20.00 2.18
N ALA A 140 39.25 20.99 1.29
CA ALA A 140 40.31 22.00 1.30
C ALA A 140 40.25 22.85 2.58
N CYS A 141 41.36 22.87 3.33
CA CYS A 141 41.54 23.59 4.59
C CYS A 141 42.61 24.70 4.46
N ASP A 142 42.55 25.46 3.35
CA ASP A 142 43.59 26.41 2.95
C ASP A 142 43.61 27.67 3.83
N ASP A 143 42.44 28.13 4.29
CA ASP A 143 42.34 29.31 5.17
C ASP A 143 42.51 28.91 6.64
N LYS A 144 43.68 29.27 7.20
CA LYS A 144 44.02 29.05 8.61
C LYS A 144 43.03 29.71 9.59
N LYS A 145 42.46 30.87 9.25
CA LYS A 145 41.50 31.56 10.14
C LYS A 145 40.14 30.87 10.17
N GLU A 146 39.66 30.41 9.02
CA GLU A 146 38.38 29.68 8.94
C GLU A 146 38.50 28.32 9.61
N PHE A 147 39.61 27.60 9.40
CA PHE A 147 39.87 26.35 10.09
C PHE A 147 39.93 26.54 11.61
N GLN A 148 40.62 27.58 12.10
CA GLN A 148 40.71 27.86 13.52
C GLN A 148 39.36 28.24 14.14
N THR A 149 38.54 29.01 13.41
CA THR A 149 37.16 29.34 13.84
C THR A 149 36.28 28.09 13.91
N PHE A 150 36.44 27.16 12.95
CA PHE A 150 35.72 25.89 12.96
C PHE A 150 36.18 24.98 14.10
N ILE A 151 37.48 24.87 14.35
CA ILE A 151 38.03 24.13 15.49
C ILE A 151 37.51 24.71 16.82
N GLU A 152 37.46 26.03 16.97
CA GLU A 152 36.90 26.67 18.17
C GLU A 152 35.40 26.38 18.38
N GLN A 153 34.67 26.04 17.32
CA GLN A 153 33.27 25.62 17.40
C GLN A 153 33.10 24.13 17.69
N VAL A 154 34.03 23.31 17.18
CA VAL A 154 34.02 21.85 17.34
C VAL A 154 34.55 21.45 18.72
N ASP A 155 35.68 22.02 19.13
CA ASP A 155 36.32 21.82 20.44
C ASP A 155 35.64 22.72 21.48
N ASN A 156 34.48 22.26 21.96
CA ASN A 156 33.63 23.03 22.87
C ASN A 156 34.18 23.03 24.29
N ASP A 157 34.92 21.98 24.69
CA ASP A 157 35.52 21.88 26.02
C ASP A 157 36.93 22.48 26.12
N LYS A 158 37.52 22.87 24.98
CA LYS A 158 38.87 23.41 24.83
C LYS A 158 39.91 22.45 25.39
N SER A 159 39.70 21.15 25.23
CA SER A 159 40.57 20.09 25.73
C SER A 159 41.94 20.04 25.03
N GLY A 160 42.12 20.76 23.92
CA GLY A 160 43.39 20.82 23.18
C GLY A 160 43.56 19.67 22.20
N GLY A 161 42.47 18.95 21.90
CA GLY A 161 42.38 17.87 20.93
C GLY A 161 40.91 17.57 20.63
N ILE A 162 40.65 16.85 19.56
CA ILE A 162 39.29 16.51 19.14
C ILE A 162 38.95 15.12 19.66
N THR A 163 37.98 15.05 20.57
CA THR A 163 37.42 13.79 21.06
C THR A 163 36.58 13.10 19.96
N TYR A 164 36.20 11.84 20.19
CA TYR A 164 35.35 11.12 19.23
C TYR A 164 34.00 11.81 19.01
N ASP A 165 33.38 12.35 20.06
CA ASP A 165 32.07 13.01 19.99
C ASP A 165 32.17 14.35 19.24
N GLU A 166 33.25 15.10 19.44
CA GLU A 166 33.52 16.34 18.71
C GLU A 166 33.87 16.07 17.25
N PHE A 167 34.63 15.02 16.97
CA PHE A 167 34.87 14.55 15.61
C PHE A 167 33.56 14.20 14.90
N LEU A 168 32.68 13.49 15.59
CA LEU A 168 31.37 13.09 15.07
C LEU A 168 30.50 14.31 14.77
N TYR A 169 30.46 15.29 15.68
CA TYR A 169 29.79 16.57 15.45
C TYR A 169 30.37 17.33 14.25
N ALA A 170 31.70 17.40 14.14
CA ALA A 170 32.38 18.10 13.04
C ALA A 170 32.05 17.48 11.68
N ILE A 171 32.11 16.15 11.56
CA ILE A 171 31.79 15.45 10.30
C ILE A 171 30.30 15.63 9.94
N GLN A 172 29.40 15.59 10.92
CA GLN A 172 27.98 15.87 10.69
C GLN A 172 27.75 17.29 10.15
N GLU A 173 28.33 18.30 10.78
CA GLU A 173 28.16 19.70 10.39
C GLU A 173 28.70 19.95 8.97
N ILE A 174 29.88 19.40 8.65
CA ILE A 174 30.47 19.47 7.31
C ILE A 174 29.54 18.85 6.27
N LYS A 175 29.08 17.61 6.49
CA LYS A 175 28.20 16.92 5.54
C LYS A 175 26.85 17.61 5.41
N LEU A 176 26.30 18.12 6.51
CA LEU A 176 25.03 18.83 6.50
C LEU A 176 25.15 20.14 5.71
N ALA A 177 26.24 20.88 5.90
CA ALA A 177 26.50 22.12 5.19
C ALA A 177 26.67 21.86 3.68
N GLN A 178 27.31 20.75 3.30
CA GLN A 178 27.36 20.30 1.89
C GLN A 178 25.97 20.12 1.28
N LEU A 179 25.02 19.53 2.03
CA LEU A 179 23.64 19.29 1.59
C LEU A 179 22.78 20.56 1.45
N PHE A 180 23.28 21.71 1.92
CA PHE A 180 22.66 23.03 1.75
C PHE A 180 23.39 23.91 0.71
N SER A 181 24.54 23.49 0.18
CA SER A 181 25.24 24.22 -0.89
C SER A 181 24.35 24.34 -2.13
N PRO A 182 24.14 25.57 -2.67
CA PRO A 182 23.35 25.80 -3.88
C PRO A 182 23.86 25.01 -5.09
N GLU A 183 25.19 24.89 -5.21
CA GLU A 183 25.87 24.16 -6.29
C GLU A 183 25.54 22.67 -6.21
N PHE A 184 25.64 22.10 -5.00
CA PHE A 184 25.32 20.70 -4.75
C PHE A 184 23.84 20.41 -5.02
N VAL A 185 22.93 21.24 -4.50
CA VAL A 185 21.48 21.08 -4.72
C VAL A 185 21.14 21.16 -6.21
N LYS A 186 21.77 22.07 -6.96
CA LYS A 186 21.55 22.20 -8.41
C LYS A 186 22.04 20.97 -9.18
N ALA A 187 23.22 20.45 -8.84
CA ALA A 187 23.75 19.23 -9.45
C ALA A 187 22.85 18.02 -9.17
N LEU A 188 22.40 17.86 -7.92
CA LEU A 188 21.50 16.79 -7.53
C LEU A 188 20.17 16.86 -8.29
N THR A 189 19.58 18.05 -8.37
CA THR A 189 18.30 18.27 -9.05
C THR A 189 18.37 17.88 -10.53
N PHE A 190 19.51 18.15 -11.19
CA PHE A 190 19.73 17.78 -12.58
C PHE A 190 19.82 16.26 -12.78
N GLU A 191 20.57 15.56 -11.91
CA GLU A 191 20.66 14.10 -11.93
C GLU A 191 19.31 13.44 -11.66
N TYR A 192 18.54 13.93 -10.67
CA TYR A 192 17.18 13.44 -10.39
C TYR A 192 16.24 13.61 -11.59
N ALA A 193 16.25 14.79 -12.22
CA ALA A 193 15.43 15.04 -13.40
C ALA A 193 15.81 14.11 -14.58
N ARG A 194 17.09 13.74 -14.69
CA ARG A 194 17.58 12.81 -15.72
C ARG A 194 17.08 11.39 -15.52
N VAL A 195 17.05 10.90 -14.27
CA VAL A 195 16.68 9.52 -13.95
C VAL A 195 15.16 9.32 -13.86
N TYR A 196 14.43 10.24 -13.24
CA TYR A 196 13.00 10.10 -12.98
C TYR A 196 12.11 10.88 -13.96
N GLY A 197 12.70 11.69 -14.85
CA GLY A 197 12.00 12.42 -15.92
C GLY A 197 11.03 13.52 -15.46
N HIS A 198 10.93 13.76 -14.15
CA HIS A 198 10.02 14.72 -13.50
C HIS A 198 10.81 15.54 -12.47
N ALA A 199 10.31 16.73 -12.11
CA ALA A 199 10.86 17.46 -10.97
C ALA A 199 10.68 16.63 -9.69
N ALA A 200 11.72 16.53 -8.86
CA ALA A 200 11.65 15.82 -7.59
C ALA A 200 10.48 16.38 -6.75
N PRO A 201 9.64 15.53 -6.16
CA PRO A 201 8.56 15.99 -5.29
C PRO A 201 9.14 16.77 -4.12
N VAL A 202 8.60 17.95 -3.85
CA VAL A 202 9.06 18.81 -2.75
C VAL A 202 8.38 18.36 -1.47
N ALA A 203 9.15 17.77 -0.55
CA ALA A 203 8.64 17.37 0.74
C ALA A 203 8.34 18.60 1.63
N GLN A 204 7.23 18.54 2.36
CA GLN A 204 6.88 19.53 3.37
C GLN A 204 7.28 19.03 4.75
N LEU A 205 8.01 19.87 5.48
CA LEU A 205 8.50 19.56 6.81
C LEU A 205 7.61 20.23 7.87
N GLY A 206 7.18 19.46 8.85
CA GLY A 206 6.49 19.89 10.05
C GLY A 206 7.26 19.51 11.31
N SER A 207 7.08 20.27 12.39
CA SER A 207 7.54 19.83 13.71
C SER A 207 6.56 20.24 14.80
N ILE A 208 6.31 19.31 15.72
CA ILE A 208 5.61 19.54 16.98
C ILE A 208 6.57 19.18 18.10
N GLU A 209 6.79 20.14 19.00
CA GLU A 209 7.56 19.94 20.21
C GLU A 209 6.61 20.12 21.39
N TYR A 210 6.65 19.19 22.32
CA TYR A 210 5.74 19.22 23.45
C TYR A 210 6.37 18.75 24.74
N SER A 211 5.77 19.24 25.83
CA SER A 211 5.90 18.75 27.20
C SER A 211 4.51 18.79 27.84
N PRO A 212 4.31 18.20 29.04
CA PRO A 212 3.01 18.26 29.71
C PRO A 212 2.42 19.67 29.77
N ASP A 213 3.26 20.70 29.99
CA ASP A 213 2.82 22.08 30.18
C ASP A 213 2.80 22.95 28.91
N ARG A 214 3.65 22.66 27.91
CA ARG A 214 3.88 23.61 26.79
C ARG A 214 4.00 22.96 25.42
N ILE A 215 3.29 23.48 24.41
CA ILE A 215 3.34 22.99 23.01
C ILE A 215 3.93 24.06 22.11
N ARG A 216 4.66 23.62 21.10
CA ARG A 216 5.03 24.43 19.94
C ARG A 216 4.83 23.60 18.69
N SER A 217 4.09 24.13 17.72
CA SER A 217 3.93 23.48 16.41
C SER A 217 4.32 24.45 15.29
N ALA A 218 4.96 23.92 14.25
CA ALA A 218 5.31 24.65 13.04
C ALA A 218 5.07 23.75 11.82
N TYR A 219 4.20 24.19 10.91
CA TYR A 219 3.93 23.49 9.66
C TYR A 219 3.34 24.50 8.63
N PRO A 220 3.85 24.56 7.39
CA PRO A 220 5.14 24.00 6.95
C PRO A 220 6.31 24.85 7.47
N ILE A 221 7.46 24.21 7.66
CA ILE A 221 8.71 24.89 8.06
C ILE A 221 9.35 25.53 6.82
N LYS A 222 9.34 26.86 6.76
CA LYS A 222 9.88 27.63 5.62
C LYS A 222 11.41 27.67 5.56
N MET A 223 12.07 27.77 6.72
CA MET A 223 13.54 27.83 6.82
C MET A 223 14.09 26.47 7.25
N VAL A 224 14.17 25.53 6.31
CA VAL A 224 14.61 24.14 6.54
C VAL A 224 16.03 24.09 7.10
N GLU A 225 16.96 24.88 6.54
CA GLU A 225 18.35 24.96 6.99
C GLU A 225 18.42 25.32 8.48
N ARG A 226 17.82 26.44 8.88
CA ARG A 226 17.76 26.87 10.29
C ARG A 226 17.12 25.82 11.20
N PHE A 227 16.14 25.06 10.70
CA PHE A 227 15.51 24.00 11.47
C PHE A 227 16.45 22.80 11.67
N MET A 228 17.19 22.38 10.65
CA MET A 228 18.14 21.26 10.77
C MET A 228 19.23 21.55 11.81
N TYR A 229 19.73 22.78 11.86
CA TYR A 229 20.70 23.20 12.90
C TYR A 229 20.05 23.45 14.27
N SER A 230 18.72 23.45 14.39
CA SER A 230 18.05 23.70 15.66
C SER A 230 18.12 22.48 16.60
N LYS A 231 18.43 22.72 17.87
CA LYS A 231 18.34 21.70 18.93
C LYS A 231 16.93 21.65 19.53
N ARG A 232 16.50 20.47 20.00
CA ARG A 232 15.27 20.31 20.78
C ARG A 232 15.35 21.27 21.97
N PRO A 233 14.33 22.11 22.24
CA PRO A 233 14.34 22.96 23.42
C PRO A 233 14.38 22.13 24.70
N ASN A 234 15.12 22.59 25.70
CA ASN A 234 15.28 21.87 26.96
C ASN A 234 13.95 21.59 27.69
N TRP A 235 12.93 22.43 27.47
CA TRP A 235 11.60 22.26 28.08
C TRP A 235 10.76 21.17 27.42
N ALA A 236 11.02 20.83 26.15
CA ALA A 236 10.19 19.90 25.38
C ALA A 236 10.60 18.46 25.71
N SER A 237 9.70 17.61 26.21
CA SER A 237 10.01 16.20 26.42
C SER A 237 10.21 15.46 25.10
N VAL A 238 9.42 15.79 24.08
CA VAL A 238 9.45 15.13 22.77
C VAL A 238 9.47 16.15 21.65
N ARG A 239 10.28 15.88 20.62
CA ARG A 239 10.23 16.54 19.31
C ARG A 239 9.74 15.55 18.26
N TRP A 240 8.55 15.77 17.74
CA TRP A 240 8.03 15.07 16.58
C TRP A 240 8.30 15.88 15.32
N ILE A 241 8.87 15.24 14.30
CA ILE A 241 9.15 15.80 12.98
C ILE A 241 8.32 15.01 11.99
N ASN A 242 7.57 15.69 11.14
CA ASN A 242 6.74 15.06 10.11
C ASN A 242 7.21 15.53 8.74
N VAL A 243 7.39 14.59 7.82
CA VAL A 243 7.79 14.81 6.44
C VAL A 243 6.67 14.28 5.56
N GLU A 244 6.02 15.17 4.83
CA GLU A 244 4.99 14.82 3.85
C GLU A 244 5.58 14.95 2.45
N GLY A 245 5.60 13.85 1.70
CA GLY A 245 6.29 13.70 0.44
C GLY A 245 7.66 13.02 0.59
N ILE A 246 7.99 12.13 -0.35
CA ILE A 246 9.31 11.50 -0.41
C ILE A 246 10.28 12.39 -1.21
N ASP A 247 11.05 13.23 -0.54
CA ASP A 247 12.16 13.99 -1.13
C ASP A 247 13.51 13.39 -0.70
N PRO A 248 14.28 12.78 -1.63
CA PRO A 248 15.59 12.22 -1.30
C PRO A 248 16.58 13.23 -0.71
N LEU A 249 16.53 14.51 -1.12
CA LEU A 249 17.40 15.54 -0.55
C LEU A 249 17.03 15.84 0.90
N MET A 250 15.73 15.93 1.20
CA MET A 250 15.24 16.05 2.57
C MET A 250 15.64 14.85 3.42
N MET A 251 15.49 13.64 2.88
CA MET A 251 15.87 12.42 3.58
C MET A 251 17.37 12.33 3.85
N ARG A 252 18.23 12.73 2.90
CA ARG A 252 19.69 12.82 3.12
C ARG A 252 20.03 13.83 4.23
N ARG A 253 19.35 14.98 4.27
CA ARG A 253 19.54 15.99 5.34
C ARG A 253 19.15 15.44 6.71
N LEU A 254 18.02 14.76 6.81
CA LEU A 254 17.59 14.11 8.05
C LEU A 254 18.52 12.96 8.44
N ALA A 255 18.96 12.15 7.47
CA ALA A 255 19.90 11.06 7.69
C ALA A 255 21.22 11.54 8.29
N VAL A 256 21.79 12.62 7.74
CA VAL A 256 23.01 13.22 8.29
C VAL A 256 22.76 13.82 9.69
N ARG A 257 21.67 14.59 9.84
CA ARG A 257 21.39 15.32 11.08
C ARG A 257 21.08 14.40 12.27
N TYR A 258 20.40 13.29 12.02
CA TYR A 258 19.92 12.34 13.03
C TYR A 258 20.66 11.00 13.01
N ARG A 259 21.71 10.87 12.19
CA ARG A 259 22.47 9.62 11.99
C ARG A 259 21.56 8.42 11.68
N LEU A 260 20.60 8.63 10.78
CA LEU A 260 19.73 7.54 10.33
C LEU A 260 20.56 6.51 9.56
N HIS A 261 20.22 5.24 9.74
CA HIS A 261 20.97 4.14 9.13
C HIS A 261 20.65 4.11 7.63
N PRO A 262 21.64 3.97 6.73
CA PRO A 262 21.42 4.04 5.28
C PRO A 262 20.35 3.06 4.78
N LEU A 263 20.35 1.81 5.28
CA LEU A 263 19.33 0.81 4.90
C LEU A 263 17.90 1.26 5.28
N ALA A 264 17.71 1.84 6.47
CA ALA A 264 16.41 2.32 6.89
C ALA A 264 15.93 3.54 6.07
N VAL A 265 16.87 4.32 5.51
CA VAL A 265 16.55 5.42 4.59
C VAL A 265 16.25 4.90 3.20
N GLU A 266 16.99 3.90 2.72
CA GLU A 266 16.71 3.19 1.46
C GLU A 266 15.31 2.60 1.46
N ASP A 267 14.95 1.85 2.50
CA ASP A 267 13.61 1.26 2.66
C ASP A 267 12.50 2.31 2.66
N THR A 268 12.80 3.57 3.03
CA THR A 268 11.85 4.69 3.03
C THR A 268 11.73 5.39 1.67
N LEU A 269 12.77 5.29 0.84
CA LEU A 269 12.83 5.89 -0.48
C LEU A 269 12.48 4.89 -1.60
N ASP A 270 12.40 3.60 -1.29
CA ASP A 270 12.00 2.59 -2.26
C ASP A 270 10.60 2.90 -2.81
N ALA A 271 10.42 2.65 -4.10
CA ALA A 271 9.16 2.86 -4.79
C ALA A 271 8.16 1.72 -4.52
N ASP A 272 8.66 0.56 -4.09
CA ASP A 272 7.84 -0.58 -3.71
C ASP A 272 7.43 -0.49 -2.23
N LEU A 273 6.18 -0.83 -1.94
CA LEU A 273 5.65 -0.85 -0.57
C LEU A 273 6.33 -1.93 0.26
N GLU A 274 7.12 -1.50 1.24
CA GLU A 274 7.75 -2.40 2.19
C GLU A 274 6.73 -3.04 3.14
N ARG A 275 7.04 -4.25 3.60
CA ARG A 275 6.19 -4.94 4.58
C ARG A 275 6.37 -4.29 5.96
N PRO A 276 5.30 -4.19 6.77
CA PRO A 276 5.42 -3.71 8.13
C PRO A 276 6.48 -4.48 8.92
N LYS A 277 7.44 -3.75 9.50
CA LYS A 277 8.59 -4.31 10.22
C LYS A 277 9.15 -3.31 11.22
N TYR A 278 9.76 -3.82 12.28
CA TYR A 278 10.47 -3.04 13.28
C TYR A 278 11.91 -3.55 13.40
N GLU A 279 12.87 -2.63 13.26
CA GLU A 279 14.31 -2.93 13.25
C GLU A 279 15.05 -1.98 14.20
N HIS A 280 15.96 -2.53 15.00
CA HIS A 280 16.77 -1.75 15.93
C HIS A 280 18.16 -1.50 15.34
N TYR A 281 18.63 -0.25 15.42
CA TYR A 281 19.99 0.17 15.05
C TYR A 281 20.65 0.89 16.22
N ASP A 282 21.97 1.06 16.18
CA ASP A 282 22.76 1.65 17.27
C ASP A 282 22.27 3.03 17.75
N GLU A 283 21.75 3.86 16.82
CA GLU A 283 21.40 5.27 17.09
C GLU A 283 19.89 5.54 17.13
N HIS A 284 19.09 4.64 16.58
CA HIS A 284 17.64 4.77 16.49
C HIS A 284 17.00 3.43 16.14
N SER A 285 15.70 3.32 16.35
CA SER A 285 14.90 2.21 15.83
C SER A 285 14.08 2.68 14.64
N SER A 286 13.95 1.83 13.63
CA SER A 286 13.12 2.06 12.45
C SER A 286 11.86 1.22 12.52
N LEU A 287 10.71 1.84 12.25
CA LEU A 287 9.42 1.17 12.15
C LEU A 287 8.78 1.56 10.82
N ILE A 288 8.52 0.57 9.98
CA ILE A 288 7.78 0.75 8.73
C ILE A 288 6.41 0.12 8.93
N LEU A 289 5.36 0.83 8.51
CA LEU A 289 4.00 0.31 8.44
C LEU A 289 3.27 0.86 7.21
N GLN A 290 2.17 0.21 6.86
CA GLN A 290 1.32 0.61 5.75
C GLN A 290 0.08 1.32 6.29
N THR A 291 -0.15 2.56 5.85
CA THR A 291 -1.36 3.32 6.17
C THR A 291 -2.39 3.11 5.08
N VAL A 292 -3.64 2.94 5.49
CA VAL A 292 -4.74 2.72 4.55
C VAL A 292 -5.92 3.58 4.93
N HIS A 293 -6.31 4.42 3.99
CA HIS A 293 -7.39 5.37 4.16
C HIS A 293 -8.66 4.90 3.44
N ALA A 294 -9.82 5.25 4.00
CA ALA A 294 -11.07 5.19 3.25
C ALA A 294 -11.07 6.31 2.21
N ARG A 295 -11.40 6.01 0.95
CA ARG A 295 -11.47 7.03 -0.11
C ARG A 295 -12.46 8.16 0.21
N ASP A 296 -13.54 7.79 0.90
CA ASP A 296 -14.52 8.74 1.47
C ASP A 296 -14.82 8.33 2.91
N LEU A 297 -14.14 8.99 3.85
CA LEU A 297 -14.28 8.71 5.28
C LEU A 297 -15.72 8.96 5.78
N LYS A 298 -16.42 9.97 5.27
CA LYS A 298 -17.79 10.29 5.72
C LYS A 298 -18.76 9.19 5.30
N LYS A 299 -18.63 8.69 4.06
CA LYS A 299 -19.39 7.52 3.61
C LYS A 299 -19.01 6.28 4.42
N ALA A 300 -17.73 6.07 4.68
CA ALA A 300 -17.27 4.91 5.44
C ALA A 300 -17.92 4.85 6.83
N LEU A 301 -17.89 5.96 7.58
CA LEU A 301 -18.51 6.07 8.90
C LEU A 301 -20.04 5.89 8.85
N LYS A 302 -20.70 6.44 7.83
CA LYS A 302 -22.15 6.26 7.61
C LYS A 302 -22.51 4.78 7.46
N TYR A 303 -21.87 4.06 6.55
CA TYR A 303 -22.16 2.64 6.32
C TYR A 303 -21.66 1.75 7.46
N GLN A 304 -20.58 2.13 8.14
CA GLN A 304 -20.16 1.49 9.39
C GLN A 304 -21.28 1.52 10.43
N SER A 305 -21.89 2.69 10.67
CA SER A 305 -23.00 2.82 11.62
C SER A 305 -24.23 1.97 11.22
N MET A 306 -24.57 1.94 9.92
CA MET A 306 -25.66 1.14 9.40
C MET A 306 -25.40 -0.37 9.57
N TYR A 307 -24.17 -0.81 9.27
CA TYR A 307 -23.77 -2.19 9.44
C TYR A 307 -23.82 -2.61 10.91
N ARG A 308 -23.25 -1.81 11.82
CA ARG A 308 -23.32 -2.07 13.26
C ARG A 308 -24.76 -2.17 13.74
N ALA A 309 -25.65 -1.31 13.25
CA ALA A 309 -27.08 -1.38 13.58
C ALA A 309 -27.76 -2.64 13.02
N SER A 310 -27.27 -3.20 11.91
CA SER A 310 -27.81 -4.44 11.32
C SER A 310 -27.41 -5.73 12.05
N LEU A 311 -26.34 -5.68 12.86
CA LEU A 311 -25.87 -6.83 13.63
C LEU A 311 -26.77 -7.13 14.84
N TYR A 312 -27.64 -6.19 15.22
CA TYR A 312 -28.55 -6.34 16.35
C TYR A 312 -30.00 -6.33 15.84
N VAL A 313 -30.79 -7.30 16.28
CA VAL A 313 -32.24 -7.32 16.06
C VAL A 313 -32.85 -6.32 17.05
N ARG A 314 -33.40 -5.21 16.53
CA ARG A 314 -34.17 -4.26 17.35
C ARG A 314 -35.57 -4.84 17.65
N ASP A 315 -36.27 -4.33 18.66
CA ASP A 315 -37.61 -4.81 19.06
C ASP A 315 -38.64 -4.86 17.91
N ASN A 316 -38.46 -4.04 16.88
CA ASN A 316 -39.31 -4.02 15.69
C ASN A 316 -38.93 -5.06 14.62
N GLY A 317 -37.89 -5.87 14.84
CA GLY A 317 -37.50 -7.03 14.02
C GLY A 317 -36.84 -6.73 12.66
N VAL A 318 -36.77 -5.46 12.22
CA VAL A 318 -36.29 -5.13 10.86
C VAL A 318 -34.87 -4.57 10.87
N SER A 319 -33.94 -5.29 10.24
CA SER A 319 -32.59 -4.81 9.97
C SER A 319 -32.63 -3.58 9.04
N PRO A 320 -31.72 -2.59 9.19
CA PRO A 320 -31.71 -1.39 8.33
C PRO A 320 -31.71 -1.68 6.83
N PHE A 321 -31.12 -2.80 6.41
CA PHE A 321 -31.04 -3.18 5.00
C PHE A 321 -32.26 -3.98 4.52
N GLU A 322 -32.97 -4.67 5.42
CA GLU A 322 -34.12 -5.52 5.08
C GLU A 322 -35.38 -4.73 4.81
N SER A 323 -35.49 -3.50 5.32
CA SER A 323 -36.58 -2.58 4.98
C SER A 323 -36.39 -1.85 3.64
N MET A 324 -35.23 -1.98 3.00
CA MET A 324 -34.92 -1.23 1.77
C MET A 324 -35.48 -1.94 0.53
N SER A 325 -35.97 -1.16 -0.44
CA SER A 325 -36.36 -1.70 -1.74
C SER A 325 -35.14 -2.14 -2.55
N THR A 326 -35.32 -3.05 -3.50
CA THR A 326 -34.28 -3.49 -4.45
C THR A 326 -33.60 -2.30 -5.15
N SER A 327 -34.37 -1.31 -5.60
CA SER A 327 -33.87 -0.10 -6.24
C SER A 327 -33.00 0.78 -5.32
N GLU A 328 -33.34 0.86 -4.03
CA GLU A 328 -32.54 1.62 -3.06
C GLU A 328 -31.25 0.88 -2.71
N LEU A 329 -31.30 -0.45 -2.61
CA LEU A 329 -30.11 -1.29 -2.41
C LEU A 329 -29.14 -1.17 -3.58
N GLU A 330 -29.63 -1.26 -4.82
CA GLU A 330 -28.84 -1.07 -6.04
C GLU A 330 -28.20 0.31 -6.07
N ARG A 331 -28.99 1.38 -5.88
CA ARG A 331 -28.49 2.76 -5.85
C ARG A 331 -27.39 2.96 -4.81
N ARG A 332 -27.52 2.35 -3.62
CA ARG A 332 -26.50 2.45 -2.56
C ARG A 332 -25.25 1.64 -2.86
N LEU A 333 -25.40 0.44 -3.40
CA LEU A 333 -24.27 -0.37 -3.84
C LEU A 333 -23.52 0.28 -5.01
N ASP A 334 -24.21 1.02 -5.86
CA ASP A 334 -23.64 1.79 -6.95
C ASP A 334 -23.02 3.13 -6.47
N ASP A 335 -23.57 3.77 -5.43
CA ASP A 335 -22.94 4.92 -4.74
C ASP A 335 -21.69 4.53 -3.93
N LEU A 336 -21.67 3.31 -3.40
CA LEU A 336 -20.47 2.63 -2.92
C LEU A 336 -19.63 2.03 -4.06
N GLY A 337 -20.10 2.21 -5.30
CA GLY A 337 -19.70 1.48 -6.49
C GLY A 337 -18.22 1.61 -6.81
N ILE A 338 -17.76 0.57 -7.53
CA ILE A 338 -16.59 0.33 -8.41
C ILE A 338 -15.24 1.06 -8.16
N GLY A 339 -15.17 2.17 -7.43
CA GLY A 339 -13.96 2.76 -6.88
C GLY A 339 -13.74 2.32 -5.43
N ARG A 340 -13.18 1.11 -5.26
CA ARG A 340 -12.54 0.55 -4.04
C ARG A 340 -12.73 1.40 -2.77
N ILE A 341 -13.51 0.92 -1.79
CA ILE A 341 -13.71 1.61 -0.48
C ILE A 341 -12.35 2.02 0.12
N MET A 342 -11.40 1.11 0.00
CA MET A 342 -10.03 1.23 0.43
C MET A 342 -9.19 1.98 -0.63
N ALA A 343 -8.45 2.99 -0.18
CA ALA A 343 -7.39 3.60 -0.98
C ALA A 343 -6.24 2.60 -1.23
N LEU A 344 -5.28 2.98 -2.06
CA LEU A 344 -4.04 2.22 -2.14
C LEU A 344 -3.31 2.36 -0.80
N PRO A 345 -2.68 1.30 -0.27
CA PRO A 345 -1.81 1.43 0.87
C PRO A 345 -0.66 2.38 0.55
N GLU A 346 -0.30 3.20 1.54
CA GLU A 346 0.82 4.14 1.49
C GLU A 346 1.82 3.77 2.58
N GLN A 347 3.10 4.04 2.36
CA GLN A 347 4.11 3.76 3.37
C GLN A 347 4.21 4.89 4.40
N LEU A 348 4.27 4.50 5.67
CA LEU A 348 4.67 5.35 6.79
C LEU A 348 5.94 4.77 7.41
N SER A 349 7.04 5.52 7.27
CA SER A 349 8.30 5.21 7.93
C SER A 349 8.46 6.07 9.18
N LEU A 350 8.84 5.44 10.28
CA LEU A 350 9.10 6.06 11.57
C LEU A 350 10.54 5.81 11.99
N TYR A 351 11.24 6.87 12.37
CA TYR A 351 12.54 6.80 13.03
C TYR A 351 12.38 7.24 14.47
N ILE A 352 12.73 6.35 15.40
CA ILE A 352 12.46 6.48 16.82
C ILE A 352 13.80 6.60 17.54
N MET A 353 14.03 7.75 18.18
CA MET A 353 15.21 8.05 18.97
C MET A 353 14.80 8.43 20.40
N GLU A 354 15.78 8.64 21.27
CA GLU A 354 15.55 9.19 22.60
C GLU A 354 15.02 10.64 22.47
N ASN A 355 13.75 10.86 22.81
CA ASN A 355 13.05 12.16 22.76
C ASN A 355 12.76 12.74 21.37
N VAL A 356 13.07 12.04 20.28
CA VAL A 356 12.79 12.49 18.90
C VAL A 356 12.11 11.39 18.12
N VAL A 357 11.04 11.74 17.40
CA VAL A 357 10.37 10.84 16.44
C VAL A 357 10.27 11.55 15.10
N ILE A 358 10.66 10.88 14.02
CA ILE A 358 10.52 11.36 12.65
C ILE A 358 9.51 10.46 11.94
N SER A 359 8.44 11.04 11.40
CA SER A 359 7.50 10.36 10.50
C SER A 359 7.68 10.84 9.07
N VAL A 360 7.74 9.89 8.13
CA VAL A 360 7.85 10.16 6.69
C VAL A 360 6.71 9.45 5.99
N GLN A 361 5.95 10.19 5.19
CA GLN A 361 4.78 9.71 4.45
C GLN A 361 4.84 10.18 3.00
N GLU A 362 4.31 9.37 2.08
CA GLU A 362 4.30 9.70 0.65
C GLU A 362 3.33 10.85 0.32
N ALA A 363 2.15 10.82 0.93
CA ALA A 363 1.08 11.77 0.70
C ALA A 363 0.66 12.47 2.00
N PRO A 364 -0.02 13.62 1.91
CA PRO A 364 -0.59 14.29 3.07
C PRO A 364 -1.62 13.37 3.75
N SER A 365 -1.38 13.03 5.01
CA SER A 365 -2.23 12.09 5.74
C SER A 365 -3.13 12.78 6.76
N THR A 366 -4.13 12.03 7.23
CA THR A 366 -4.99 12.36 8.38
C THR A 366 -4.26 12.28 9.72
N LEU A 367 -3.07 11.69 9.77
CA LEU A 367 -2.33 11.41 11.00
C LEU A 367 -1.87 12.68 11.71
N TRP A 368 -1.22 13.59 10.98
CA TRP A 368 -0.72 14.86 11.51
C TRP A 368 -1.82 15.71 12.17
N PRO A 369 -2.95 16.04 11.49
CA PRO A 369 -4.00 16.84 12.12
C PRO A 369 -4.67 16.12 13.30
N THR A 370 -4.86 14.80 13.23
CA THR A 370 -5.50 14.01 14.29
C THR A 370 -4.67 14.00 15.57
N LEU A 371 -3.37 13.72 15.47
CA LEU A 371 -2.48 13.72 16.63
C LEU A 371 -2.18 15.12 17.13
N LYS A 372 -2.09 16.13 16.25
CA LYS A 372 -1.97 17.52 16.65
C LYS A 372 -3.15 17.95 17.53
N GLN A 373 -4.39 17.62 17.15
CA GLN A 373 -5.57 17.92 17.95
C GLN A 373 -5.53 17.21 19.31
N ARG A 374 -5.08 15.94 19.38
CA ARG A 374 -4.91 15.21 20.65
C ARG A 374 -3.82 15.88 21.51
N LEU A 375 -2.69 16.29 20.93
CA LEU A 375 -1.56 16.94 21.62
C LEU A 375 -1.86 18.36 22.11
N GLU A 376 -2.80 19.07 21.49
CA GLU A 376 -3.27 20.38 21.94
C GLU A 376 -4.08 20.29 23.24
N MET A 377 -4.66 19.13 23.56
CA MET A 377 -5.34 18.89 24.83
C MET A 377 -4.31 18.58 25.92
N SER A 378 -4.17 19.49 26.90
CA SER A 378 -3.16 19.41 27.98
C SER A 378 -3.30 18.16 28.87
N TYR A 379 -4.53 17.67 29.05
CA TYR A 379 -4.82 16.48 29.86
C TYR A 379 -4.75 15.17 29.07
N SER A 380 -4.45 15.21 27.77
CA SER A 380 -4.35 13.97 26.98
C SER A 380 -3.14 13.15 27.42
N LYS A 381 -3.25 11.83 27.32
CA LYS A 381 -2.16 10.95 27.74
C LYS A 381 -0.93 11.04 26.83
N VAL A 382 -1.15 11.24 25.53
CA VAL A 382 -0.07 11.49 24.54
C VAL A 382 0.74 12.72 24.90
N ARG A 383 0.10 13.72 25.50
CA ARG A 383 0.74 14.95 25.91
C ARG A 383 1.64 14.81 27.13
N GLN A 384 1.24 13.95 28.06
CA GLN A 384 1.94 13.73 29.33
C GLN A 384 3.08 12.71 29.20
N SER A 385 3.10 11.95 28.11
CA SER A 385 3.98 10.80 27.92
C SER A 385 5.15 11.09 26.97
N GLY A 386 6.16 10.22 26.98
CA GLY A 386 7.34 10.31 26.11
C GLY A 386 7.14 9.78 24.68
N THR A 387 8.25 9.50 24.01
CA THR A 387 8.30 9.00 22.62
C THR A 387 7.57 7.68 22.44
N ALA A 388 7.72 6.75 23.39
CA ALA A 388 7.08 5.45 23.38
C ALA A 388 5.55 5.53 23.17
N PHE A 389 4.89 6.43 23.89
CA PHE A 389 3.45 6.62 23.79
C PHE A 389 3.03 7.34 22.50
N LEU A 390 3.88 8.23 21.97
CA LEU A 390 3.64 8.87 20.68
C LEU A 390 3.67 7.84 19.55
N VAL A 391 4.65 6.92 19.56
CA VAL A 391 4.72 5.82 18.59
C VAL A 391 3.49 4.94 18.66
N TYR A 392 3.07 4.53 19.88
CA TYR A 392 1.79 3.84 20.08
C TYR A 392 0.62 4.64 19.47
N SER A 393 0.52 5.94 19.78
CA SER A 393 -0.58 6.78 19.31
C SER A 393 -0.62 6.90 17.78
N ILE A 394 0.55 6.88 17.13
CA ILE A 394 0.67 6.83 15.67
C ILE A 394 0.13 5.51 15.13
N VAL A 395 0.58 4.38 15.68
CA VAL A 395 0.15 3.05 15.23
C VAL A 395 -1.35 2.84 15.48
N ASP A 396 -1.86 3.29 16.63
CA ASP A 396 -3.27 3.29 17.02
C ASP A 396 -4.16 3.98 15.98
N VAL A 397 -3.80 5.21 15.59
CA VAL A 397 -4.52 5.96 14.55
C VAL A 397 -4.50 5.21 13.21
N CYS A 398 -3.38 4.58 12.84
CA CYS A 398 -3.29 3.82 11.60
C CYS A 398 -4.19 2.57 11.60
N VAL A 399 -4.28 1.88 12.73
CA VAL A 399 -5.14 0.68 12.89
C VAL A 399 -6.61 1.06 12.96
N ASP A 400 -6.96 2.15 13.66
CA ASP A 400 -8.34 2.63 13.81
C ASP A 400 -9.03 2.93 12.47
N GLU A 401 -8.26 3.38 11.47
CA GLU A 401 -8.79 3.68 10.14
C GLU A 401 -9.22 2.43 9.35
N LEU A 402 -8.75 1.25 9.72
CA LEU A 402 -9.14 -0.02 9.09
C LEU A 402 -10.57 -0.44 9.48
N SER A 403 -11.04 -0.06 10.67
CA SER A 403 -12.35 -0.49 11.20
C SER A 403 -13.55 0.04 10.39
N PRO A 404 -13.63 1.34 10.02
CA PRO A 404 -14.65 1.83 9.10
C PRO A 404 -14.65 1.10 7.74
N ILE A 405 -13.47 0.74 7.21
CA ILE A 405 -13.32 0.02 5.94
C ILE A 405 -13.87 -1.42 6.06
N ALA A 406 -13.50 -2.14 7.12
CA ALA A 406 -14.01 -3.50 7.36
C ALA A 406 -15.55 -3.54 7.48
N HIS A 407 -16.12 -2.62 8.27
CA HIS A 407 -17.57 -2.57 8.48
C HIS A 407 -18.36 -2.09 7.25
N THR A 408 -17.76 -1.26 6.38
CA THR A 408 -18.40 -0.91 5.10
C THR A 408 -18.41 -2.07 4.11
N TYR A 409 -17.40 -2.94 4.10
CA TYR A 409 -17.52 -4.22 3.40
C TYR A 409 -18.64 -5.08 3.99
N GLY A 410 -18.80 -5.08 5.31
CA GLY A 410 -19.95 -5.72 5.96
C GLY A 410 -21.31 -5.21 5.45
N ALA A 411 -21.47 -3.89 5.36
CA ALA A 411 -22.67 -3.29 4.77
C ALA A 411 -22.88 -3.75 3.31
N LYS A 412 -21.82 -3.79 2.49
CA LYS A 412 -21.91 -4.28 1.10
C LYS A 412 -22.40 -5.72 1.03
N VAL A 413 -21.82 -6.62 1.83
CA VAL A 413 -22.21 -8.03 1.87
C VAL A 413 -23.65 -8.19 2.35
N ALA A 414 -24.07 -7.41 3.35
CA ALA A 414 -25.46 -7.43 3.84
C ALA A 414 -26.46 -6.97 2.76
N MET A 415 -26.15 -5.91 2.01
CA MET A 415 -27.00 -5.44 0.91
C MET A 415 -27.06 -6.44 -0.25
N LEU A 416 -25.92 -7.03 -0.64
CA LEU A 416 -25.87 -8.11 -1.64
C LEU A 416 -26.70 -9.32 -1.21
N SER A 417 -26.66 -9.68 0.08
CA SER A 417 -27.50 -10.74 0.65
C SER A 417 -28.99 -10.43 0.53
N CYS A 418 -29.40 -9.18 0.69
CA CYS A 418 -30.79 -8.77 0.49
C CYS A 418 -31.20 -8.85 -0.98
N LEU A 419 -30.34 -8.40 -1.91
CA LEU A 419 -30.60 -8.51 -3.35
C LEU A 419 -30.77 -9.95 -3.81
N LEU A 420 -29.89 -10.87 -3.35
CA LEU A 420 -29.99 -12.29 -3.68
C LEU A 420 -31.32 -12.91 -3.20
N ARG A 421 -31.83 -12.49 -2.03
CA ARG A 421 -33.12 -12.95 -1.50
C ARG A 421 -34.31 -12.44 -2.32
N HIS A 422 -34.23 -11.23 -2.87
CA HIS A 422 -35.33 -10.64 -3.65
C HIS A 422 -35.41 -11.16 -5.08
N ASP A 423 -34.27 -11.28 -5.78
CA ASP A 423 -34.22 -11.77 -7.15
C ASP A 423 -32.98 -12.66 -7.36
N PRO A 424 -33.08 -13.97 -7.06
CA PRO A 424 -31.96 -14.89 -7.22
C PRO A 424 -31.61 -15.18 -8.69
N LEU A 425 -32.52 -14.90 -9.64
CA LEU A 425 -32.36 -15.28 -11.04
C LEU A 425 -31.46 -14.32 -11.80
N ASN A 426 -31.59 -13.02 -11.52
CA ASN A 426 -30.82 -11.96 -12.16
C ASN A 426 -29.66 -11.46 -11.29
N PHE A 427 -29.36 -12.14 -10.18
CA PHE A 427 -28.29 -11.74 -9.26
C PHE A 427 -26.90 -11.83 -9.93
N ASP A 428 -26.16 -10.73 -9.89
CA ASP A 428 -24.78 -10.65 -10.40
C ASP A 428 -23.77 -11.16 -9.37
N VAL A 429 -23.34 -12.41 -9.54
CA VAL A 429 -22.32 -13.07 -8.70
C VAL A 429 -20.95 -12.40 -8.80
N ASP A 430 -20.63 -11.71 -9.91
CA ASP A 430 -19.33 -11.07 -10.07
C ASP A 430 -19.16 -9.89 -9.08
N ARG A 431 -20.25 -9.25 -8.66
CA ARG A 431 -20.22 -8.20 -7.61
C ARG A 431 -19.76 -8.79 -6.27
N LEU A 432 -20.26 -9.99 -5.95
CA LEU A 432 -19.87 -10.70 -4.73
C LEU A 432 -18.41 -11.15 -4.78
N ALA A 433 -17.94 -11.65 -5.93
CA ALA A 433 -16.54 -12.02 -6.14
C ALA A 433 -15.59 -10.81 -6.01
N LYS A 434 -15.96 -9.66 -6.59
CA LYS A 434 -15.20 -8.40 -6.44
C LYS A 434 -15.15 -7.95 -4.97
N CYS A 435 -16.27 -8.00 -4.26
CA CYS A 435 -16.31 -7.65 -2.83
C CYS A 435 -15.43 -8.58 -1.98
N SER A 436 -15.49 -9.90 -2.24
CA SER A 436 -14.64 -10.90 -1.59
C SER A 436 -13.15 -10.63 -1.82
N LYS A 437 -12.77 -10.24 -3.05
CA LYS A 437 -11.39 -9.84 -3.37
C LYS A 437 -10.94 -8.61 -2.58
N GLU A 438 -11.80 -7.60 -2.43
CA GLU A 438 -11.50 -6.38 -1.64
C GLU A 438 -11.33 -6.70 -0.15
N ILE A 439 -12.21 -7.53 0.43
CA ILE A 439 -12.10 -7.99 1.83
C ILE A 439 -10.80 -8.76 2.05
N LYS A 440 -10.45 -9.66 1.12
CA LYS A 440 -9.19 -10.40 1.19
C LYS A 440 -7.98 -9.47 1.10
N GLY A 441 -8.06 -8.39 0.32
CA GLY A 441 -7.05 -7.34 0.26
C GLY A 441 -6.81 -6.69 1.63
N LEU A 442 -7.88 -6.30 2.33
CA LEU A 442 -7.77 -5.75 3.69
C LEU A 442 -7.18 -6.78 4.67
N LYS A 443 -7.64 -8.04 4.60
CA LYS A 443 -7.12 -9.12 5.45
C LYS A 443 -5.60 -9.32 5.33
N LEU A 444 -5.06 -9.21 4.12
CA LEU A 444 -3.63 -9.37 3.88
C LEU A 444 -2.77 -8.31 4.58
N LEU A 445 -3.34 -7.16 4.94
CA LEU A 445 -2.67 -6.08 5.69
C LEU A 445 -2.66 -6.34 7.21
N CYS A 446 -3.66 -7.04 7.73
CA CYS A 446 -3.78 -7.28 9.18
C CYS A 446 -2.65 -8.17 9.73
N LYS A 447 -2.24 -9.20 8.98
CA LYS A 447 -1.22 -10.16 9.46
C LYS A 447 0.15 -9.49 9.70
N PRO A 448 0.74 -8.75 8.74
CA PRO A 448 2.01 -8.04 8.98
C PRO A 448 1.92 -7.00 10.10
N LEU A 449 0.80 -6.28 10.23
CA LEU A 449 0.59 -5.35 11.34
C LEU A 449 0.62 -6.06 12.69
N ARG A 450 -0.02 -7.23 12.81
CA ARG A 450 0.02 -8.04 14.03
C ARG A 450 1.45 -8.50 14.35
N GLU A 451 2.18 -9.00 13.36
CA GLU A 451 3.58 -9.43 13.52
C GLU A 451 4.48 -8.26 13.97
N MET A 452 4.31 -7.08 13.37
CA MET A 452 5.01 -5.86 13.78
C MET A 452 4.66 -5.43 15.21
N THR A 453 3.38 -5.48 15.62
CA THR A 453 3.00 -5.17 17.02
C THR A 453 3.62 -6.15 18.01
N THR A 454 3.76 -7.43 17.64
CA THR A 454 4.49 -8.42 18.46
C THR A 454 5.96 -8.02 18.61
N GLN A 455 6.63 -7.64 17.51
CA GLN A 455 8.03 -7.18 17.55
C GLN A 455 8.20 -5.94 18.46
N LEU A 456 7.28 -4.98 18.39
CA LEU A 456 7.30 -3.81 19.28
C LEU A 456 7.15 -4.21 20.75
N MET A 457 6.27 -5.17 21.06
CA MET A 457 6.05 -5.64 22.43
C MET A 457 7.22 -6.45 23.01
N GLU A 458 8.01 -7.11 22.16
CA GLU A 458 9.18 -7.89 22.55
C GLU A 458 10.45 -7.04 22.67
N SER A 459 10.47 -5.85 22.08
CA SER A 459 11.62 -4.96 22.09
C SER A 459 11.87 -4.30 23.45
N SER A 460 13.14 -4.00 23.74
CA SER A 460 13.56 -3.28 24.95
C SER A 460 13.22 -1.77 24.92
N ASP A 461 12.87 -1.23 23.75
CA ASP A 461 12.60 0.20 23.59
C ASP A 461 11.27 0.64 24.23
N PHE A 462 10.35 -0.31 24.45
CA PHE A 462 9.03 -0.04 25.01
C PHE A 462 8.83 -0.84 26.30
N GLU A 463 8.67 -0.14 27.41
CA GLU A 463 8.51 -0.77 28.73
C GLU A 463 7.21 -0.34 29.44
N GLY A 464 6.84 -1.11 30.46
CA GLY A 464 5.82 -0.76 31.43
C GLY A 464 4.41 -0.64 30.85
N GLU A 465 3.79 0.53 31.02
CA GLU A 465 2.39 0.76 30.64
C GLU A 465 2.18 0.74 29.12
N THR A 466 3.17 1.16 28.33
CA THR A 466 3.09 1.22 26.86
C THR A 466 2.81 -0.15 26.24
N LEU A 467 3.32 -1.23 26.85
CA LEU A 467 3.07 -2.60 26.40
C LEU A 467 1.58 -3.00 26.49
N ARG A 468 0.83 -2.44 27.45
CA ARG A 468 -0.62 -2.67 27.56
C ARG A 468 -1.36 -2.00 26.41
N TYR A 469 -0.91 -0.82 25.99
CA TYR A 469 -1.48 -0.10 24.87
C TYR A 469 -1.21 -0.79 23.53
N PHE A 470 0.01 -1.30 23.30
CA PHE A 470 0.28 -2.11 22.11
C PHE A 470 -0.54 -3.41 22.06
N ARG A 471 -0.83 -4.03 23.21
CA ARG A 471 -1.74 -5.19 23.26
C ARG A 471 -3.15 -4.82 22.80
N ASP A 472 -3.67 -3.67 23.19
CA ASP A 472 -4.99 -3.20 22.74
C ASP A 472 -5.03 -2.98 21.22
N VAL A 473 -3.96 -2.40 20.64
CA VAL A 473 -3.80 -2.30 19.18
C VAL A 473 -3.77 -3.68 18.53
N GLN A 474 -3.03 -4.64 19.09
CA GLN A 474 -2.96 -6.00 18.59
C GLN A 474 -4.34 -6.69 18.63
N ASP A 475 -5.12 -6.48 19.71
CA ASP A 475 -6.49 -6.97 19.83
C ASP A 475 -7.39 -6.31 18.77
N HIS A 476 -7.26 -5.01 18.53
CA HIS A 476 -8.01 -4.30 17.48
C HIS A 476 -7.71 -4.85 16.08
N VAL A 477 -6.43 -5.07 15.73
CA VAL A 477 -6.03 -5.71 14.46
C VAL A 477 -6.62 -7.11 14.35
N THR A 478 -6.62 -7.88 15.44
CA THR A 478 -7.18 -9.24 15.48
C THR A 478 -8.68 -9.24 15.24
N VAL A 479 -9.42 -8.33 15.89
CA VAL A 479 -10.88 -8.18 15.67
C VAL A 479 -11.18 -7.81 14.21
N ILE A 480 -10.34 -6.99 13.57
CA ILE A 480 -10.50 -6.64 12.14
C ILE A 480 -10.22 -7.86 11.25
N ASP A 481 -9.17 -8.63 11.52
CA ASP A 481 -8.82 -9.88 10.81
C ASP A 481 -9.98 -10.90 10.87
N GLU A 482 -10.51 -11.15 12.07
CA GLU A 482 -11.66 -12.03 12.30
C GLU A 482 -12.94 -11.52 11.64
N THR A 483 -13.13 -10.19 11.60
CA THR A 483 -14.26 -9.59 10.86
C THR A 483 -14.14 -9.87 9.37
N CYS A 484 -12.94 -9.73 8.80
CA CYS A 484 -12.70 -10.07 7.40
C CYS A 484 -12.98 -11.56 7.12
N ASP A 485 -12.58 -12.47 8.02
CA ASP A 485 -12.89 -13.90 7.89
C ASP A 485 -14.39 -14.19 7.90
N ARG A 486 -15.13 -13.64 8.86
CA ARG A 486 -16.58 -13.78 8.92
C ARG A 486 -17.26 -13.28 7.64
N LEU A 487 -16.78 -12.17 7.06
CA LEU A 487 -17.31 -11.63 5.81
C LEU A 487 -16.97 -12.52 4.61
N LEU A 488 -15.76 -13.08 4.54
CA LEU A 488 -15.37 -14.01 3.47
C LEU A 488 -16.20 -15.30 3.52
N ASP A 489 -16.46 -15.84 4.71
CA ASP A 489 -17.33 -17.00 4.90
C ASP A 489 -18.78 -16.69 4.53
N ARG A 490 -19.28 -15.49 4.89
CA ARG A 490 -20.59 -15.03 4.44
C ARG A 490 -20.67 -14.93 2.92
N CYS A 491 -19.62 -14.42 2.26
CA CYS A 491 -19.56 -14.40 0.79
C CYS A 491 -19.62 -15.81 0.19
N ARG A 492 -18.90 -16.78 0.76
CA ARG A 492 -18.95 -18.19 0.31
C ARG A 492 -20.37 -18.77 0.44
N SER A 493 -20.99 -18.59 1.61
CA SER A 493 -22.37 -19.01 1.84
C SER A 493 -23.36 -18.39 0.85
N LEU A 494 -23.19 -17.11 0.49
CA LEU A 494 -24.06 -16.46 -0.50
C LEU A 494 -23.87 -17.00 -1.92
N VAL A 495 -22.66 -17.42 -2.29
CA VAL A 495 -22.42 -18.11 -3.56
C VAL A 495 -23.14 -19.47 -3.57
N ASP A 496 -23.08 -20.22 -2.48
CA ASP A 496 -23.79 -21.48 -2.34
C ASP A 496 -25.32 -21.28 -2.39
N ASP A 497 -25.84 -20.26 -1.70
CA ASP A 497 -27.26 -19.89 -1.73
C ASP A 497 -27.72 -19.56 -3.15
N PHE A 498 -26.90 -18.83 -3.92
CA PHE A 498 -27.16 -18.53 -5.34
C PHE A 498 -27.22 -19.81 -6.19
N HIS A 499 -26.24 -20.71 -6.04
CA HIS A 499 -26.24 -21.98 -6.76
C HIS A 499 -27.46 -22.84 -6.39
N ASN A 500 -27.82 -22.90 -5.11
CA ASN A 500 -28.99 -23.63 -4.63
C ASN A 500 -30.29 -23.08 -5.22
N ALA A 501 -30.46 -21.75 -5.27
CA ALA A 501 -31.62 -21.13 -5.89
C ALA A 501 -31.71 -21.44 -7.39
N ARG A 502 -30.57 -21.42 -8.10
CA ARG A 502 -30.50 -21.77 -9.52
C ARG A 502 -30.78 -23.24 -9.78
N HIS A 503 -30.29 -24.14 -8.92
CA HIS A 503 -30.60 -25.57 -8.99
C HIS A 503 -32.09 -25.84 -8.72
N ALA A 504 -32.69 -25.14 -7.75
CA ALA A 504 -34.13 -25.24 -7.48
C ALA A 504 -34.96 -24.83 -8.72
N GLN A 505 -34.61 -23.70 -9.36
CA GLN A 505 -35.27 -23.27 -10.59
C GLN A 505 -35.07 -24.28 -11.73
N GLN A 506 -33.86 -24.80 -11.94
CA GLN A 506 -33.61 -25.81 -12.97
C GLN A 506 -34.42 -27.08 -12.73
N SER A 507 -34.56 -27.49 -11.46
CA SER A 507 -35.41 -28.61 -11.06
C SER A 507 -36.88 -28.35 -11.41
N GLU A 508 -37.38 -27.14 -11.15
CA GLU A 508 -38.76 -26.73 -11.50
C GLU A 508 -39.01 -26.69 -13.01
N VAL A 509 -38.07 -26.15 -13.80
CA VAL A 509 -38.16 -26.14 -15.28
C VAL A 509 -38.11 -27.56 -15.84
N SER A 510 -37.23 -28.41 -15.32
CA SER A 510 -37.17 -29.83 -15.71
C SER A 510 -38.46 -30.57 -15.34
N TYR A 511 -39.01 -30.28 -14.16
CA TYR A 511 -40.26 -30.84 -13.68
C TYR A 511 -41.43 -30.49 -14.61
N THR A 512 -41.59 -29.21 -14.95
CA THR A 512 -42.66 -28.74 -15.85
C THR A 512 -42.53 -29.33 -17.26
N LEU A 513 -41.32 -29.39 -17.82
CA LEU A 513 -41.07 -30.03 -19.11
C LEU A 513 -41.39 -31.54 -19.08
N THR A 514 -41.03 -32.24 -18.00
CA THR A 514 -41.31 -33.67 -17.84
C THR A 514 -42.80 -33.94 -17.71
N LEU A 515 -43.53 -33.09 -16.99
CA LEU A 515 -44.98 -33.18 -16.87
C LEU A 515 -45.65 -33.05 -18.24
N VAL A 516 -45.26 -32.03 -19.02
CA VAL A 516 -45.75 -31.82 -20.39
C VAL A 516 -45.39 -33.03 -21.27
N ALA A 517 -44.14 -33.46 -21.29
CA ALA A 517 -43.68 -34.58 -22.11
C ALA A 517 -44.41 -35.89 -21.77
N THR A 518 -44.67 -36.17 -20.49
CA THR A 518 -45.35 -37.41 -20.07
C THR A 518 -46.82 -37.46 -20.52
N VAL A 519 -47.47 -36.31 -20.65
CA VAL A 519 -48.84 -36.21 -21.19
C VAL A 519 -48.83 -36.33 -22.72
N PHE A 520 -47.90 -35.67 -23.41
CA PHE A 520 -47.90 -35.58 -24.87
C PHE A 520 -47.21 -36.75 -25.60
N LEU A 521 -46.15 -37.35 -25.05
CA LEU A 521 -45.40 -38.43 -25.73
C LEU A 521 -46.28 -39.66 -26.06
N PRO A 522 -47.13 -40.18 -25.14
CA PRO A 522 -48.04 -41.28 -25.46
C PRO A 522 -49.10 -40.87 -26.50
N ALA A 523 -49.63 -39.65 -26.39
CA ALA A 523 -50.61 -39.13 -27.35
C ALA A 523 -49.98 -38.98 -28.75
N GLN A 524 -48.75 -38.48 -28.84
CA GLN A 524 -48.01 -38.32 -30.09
C GLN A 524 -47.63 -39.67 -30.71
N PHE A 525 -47.28 -40.66 -29.89
CA PHE A 525 -47.06 -42.02 -30.38
C PHE A 525 -48.34 -42.61 -30.98
N LEU A 526 -49.48 -42.44 -30.30
CA LEU A 526 -50.78 -42.91 -30.78
C LEU A 526 -51.21 -42.20 -32.07
N THR A 527 -51.09 -40.88 -32.16
CA THR A 527 -51.38 -40.15 -33.41
C THR A 527 -50.44 -40.58 -34.54
N GLY A 528 -49.16 -40.80 -34.24
CA GLY A 528 -48.18 -41.31 -35.20
C GLY A 528 -48.54 -42.70 -35.73
N LEU A 529 -48.95 -43.61 -34.86
CA LEU A 529 -49.36 -44.98 -35.22
C LEU A 529 -50.57 -44.97 -36.16
N TYR A 530 -51.64 -44.24 -35.82
CA TYR A 530 -52.84 -44.12 -36.66
C TYR A 530 -52.66 -43.17 -37.86
N GLY A 531 -51.56 -42.43 -37.93
CA GLY A 531 -51.17 -41.60 -39.07
C GLY A 531 -50.39 -42.36 -40.15
N MET A 532 -50.13 -43.67 -39.98
CA MET A 532 -49.41 -44.49 -40.94
C MET A 532 -50.33 -44.95 -42.09
N ASN A 533 -49.82 -44.90 -43.32
CA ASN A 533 -50.57 -45.30 -44.53
C ASN A 533 -50.60 -46.82 -44.73
N PHE A 534 -51.23 -47.58 -43.82
CA PHE A 534 -51.44 -49.03 -44.00
C PHE A 534 -52.84 -49.34 -44.53
N VAL A 535 -52.93 -50.37 -45.37
CA VAL A 535 -54.18 -50.77 -46.04
C VAL A 535 -55.13 -51.53 -45.10
N ASN A 536 -54.59 -52.32 -44.15
CA ASN A 536 -55.39 -53.17 -43.27
C ASN A 536 -55.31 -52.70 -41.81
N MET A 537 -56.06 -51.65 -41.47
CA MET A 537 -56.29 -51.19 -40.10
C MET A 537 -57.80 -51.29 -39.77
N PRO A 538 -58.26 -52.40 -39.15
CA PRO A 538 -59.69 -52.62 -38.91
C PRO A 538 -60.35 -51.54 -38.03
N GLU A 539 -59.57 -50.85 -37.19
CA GLU A 539 -60.02 -49.81 -36.26
C GLU A 539 -60.51 -48.53 -36.98
N LEU A 540 -59.99 -48.25 -38.18
CA LEU A 540 -60.37 -47.07 -38.99
C LEU A 540 -61.72 -47.24 -39.69
N GLN A 541 -62.16 -48.47 -39.92
CA GLN A 541 -63.44 -48.76 -40.59
C GLN A 541 -64.63 -48.80 -39.62
N TYR A 542 -64.37 -48.67 -38.31
CA TYR A 542 -65.40 -48.71 -37.28
C TYR A 542 -66.07 -47.34 -37.11
N GLU A 543 -67.41 -47.30 -37.10
CA GLU A 543 -68.22 -46.06 -37.09
C GLU A 543 -67.91 -45.13 -35.90
N HIS A 544 -67.52 -45.69 -34.75
CA HIS A 544 -67.16 -44.92 -33.54
C HIS A 544 -65.66 -44.88 -33.24
N GLY A 545 -64.80 -45.33 -34.17
CA GLY A 545 -63.34 -45.43 -33.95
C GLY A 545 -62.70 -44.11 -33.51
N TYR A 546 -63.13 -42.99 -34.11
CA TYR A 546 -62.64 -41.65 -33.76
C TYR A 546 -63.01 -41.22 -32.33
N MET A 547 -64.22 -41.53 -31.85
CA MET A 547 -64.64 -41.21 -30.48
C MET A 547 -63.92 -42.09 -29.45
N ILE A 548 -63.76 -43.38 -29.75
CA ILE A 548 -63.03 -44.33 -28.91
C ILE A 548 -61.57 -43.89 -28.76
N TRP A 549 -60.95 -43.42 -29.85
CA TRP A 549 -59.57 -42.91 -29.82
C TRP A 549 -59.40 -41.72 -28.86
N TRP A 550 -60.25 -40.69 -28.94
CA TRP A 550 -60.21 -39.56 -28.01
C TRP A 550 -60.46 -39.99 -26.56
N GLY A 551 -61.34 -40.98 -26.35
CA GLY A 551 -61.55 -41.60 -25.04
C GLY A 551 -60.26 -42.19 -24.47
N VAL A 552 -59.56 -43.03 -25.24
CA VAL A 552 -58.29 -43.65 -24.82
C VAL A 552 -57.21 -42.61 -24.51
N VAL A 553 -57.02 -41.62 -25.39
CA VAL A 553 -56.03 -40.55 -25.16
C VAL A 553 -56.36 -39.75 -23.90
N SER A 554 -57.62 -39.39 -23.69
CA SER A 554 -58.06 -38.67 -22.49
C SER A 554 -57.89 -39.52 -21.23
N THR A 555 -58.14 -40.83 -21.29
CA THR A 555 -57.91 -41.75 -20.16
C THR A 555 -56.41 -41.85 -19.80
N ILE A 556 -55.53 -41.93 -20.80
CA ILE A 556 -54.07 -41.96 -20.56
C ILE A 556 -53.57 -40.63 -19.96
N ALA A 557 -54.03 -39.50 -20.49
CA ALA A 557 -53.66 -38.18 -19.97
C ALA A 557 -54.15 -37.97 -18.52
N THR A 558 -55.41 -38.31 -18.24
CA THR A 558 -55.97 -38.19 -16.88
C THR A 558 -55.36 -39.20 -15.90
N GLY A 559 -55.09 -40.43 -16.36
CA GLY A 559 -54.42 -41.48 -15.57
C GLY A 559 -52.99 -41.11 -15.18
N THR A 560 -52.22 -40.55 -16.10
CA THR A 560 -50.85 -40.07 -15.81
C THR A 560 -50.84 -38.88 -14.84
N LEU A 561 -51.75 -37.91 -15.02
CA LEU A 561 -51.89 -36.77 -14.10
C LEU A 561 -52.30 -37.21 -12.68
N THR A 562 -53.27 -38.12 -12.57
CA THR A 562 -53.70 -38.65 -11.27
C THR A 562 -52.60 -39.46 -10.58
N TYR A 563 -51.81 -40.23 -11.32
CA TYR A 563 -50.64 -40.94 -10.77
C TYR A 563 -49.60 -39.97 -10.19
N PHE A 564 -49.24 -38.90 -10.90
CA PHE A 564 -48.28 -37.91 -10.39
C PHE A 564 -48.79 -37.13 -9.19
N LYS A 565 -50.09 -36.80 -9.17
CA LYS A 565 -50.75 -36.10 -8.06
C LYS A 565 -50.86 -36.97 -6.80
N PHE A 566 -51.44 -38.16 -6.91
CA PHE A 566 -51.79 -38.95 -5.72
C PHE A 566 -50.66 -39.87 -5.23
N TYR A 567 -49.86 -40.43 -6.14
CA TYR A 567 -48.89 -41.46 -5.77
C TYR A 567 -47.49 -40.88 -5.50
N LYS A 568 -47.03 -39.98 -6.37
CA LYS A 568 -45.74 -39.32 -6.20
C LYS A 568 -45.80 -38.05 -5.36
N LYS A 569 -47.00 -37.48 -5.12
CA LYS A 569 -47.18 -36.15 -4.47
C LYS A 569 -46.33 -35.06 -5.12
N TRP A 570 -46.16 -35.14 -6.44
CA TRP A 570 -45.39 -34.16 -7.21
C TRP A 570 -46.27 -32.98 -7.65
N LEU A 571 -47.59 -33.21 -7.68
CA LEU A 571 -48.68 -32.27 -7.92
C LEU A 571 -49.48 -32.13 -6.62
#